data_AF-A0A7C1ULQ9-F1
#
_entry.id   AF-A0A7C1ULQ9-F1
#
_cell.length_a   1.000
_cell.length_b   1.000
_cell.length_c   1.000
_cell.angle_alpha   90.00
_cell.angle_beta   90.00
_cell.angle_gamma   90.00
#
_symmetry.space_group_name_H-M   'P 1'
#
loop_
_entity.id
_entity.type
_entity.pdbx_description
1 polymer ?
#
loop_
_entity_poly.entity_id
_entity_poly.type
_entity_poly.pdbx_seq_one_letter_code
_entity_poly.pdbx_strand_id
1 'polypeptide(L)'
;MFNILYNEDIEIDMVNLFVYINQFTKSIGETSVVLDPSKCRLILLGMRQDLPHVDGMDRASCFKKIANFVVYFIAERPIQNPFSEKNIGGDLAKLSNHQNSIIALQIAIDGLHGATIYRNEKESLEIKTRIELSKHSYVDLIDSLQTATVQTHYKLLTILLEQLVYKTNPDCQYPVMRL
;
A
#
# COMPACT_ATOMS: atom_id res chain seq x y z
N MET A 1 -16.48 -4.84 0.59
CA MET A 1 -15.00 -4.91 0.65
C MET A 1 -14.49 -4.45 -0.70
N PHE A 2 -13.72 -3.36 -0.75
CA PHE A 2 -13.10 -2.93 -2.00
C PHE A 2 -11.82 -3.75 -2.17
N ASN A 3 -11.84 -4.79 -2.99
CA ASN A 3 -10.60 -5.42 -3.46
C ASN A 3 -9.95 -4.45 -4.46
N ILE A 4 -9.14 -3.52 -3.94
CA ILE A 4 -8.55 -2.45 -4.77
C ILE A 4 -7.63 -3.04 -5.85
N LEU A 5 -6.91 -4.11 -5.50
CA LEU A 5 -5.82 -4.68 -6.31
C LEU A 5 -5.88 -6.21 -6.31
N TYR A 6 -5.15 -6.83 -7.24
CA TYR A 6 -5.03 -8.28 -7.37
C TYR A 6 -6.35 -8.98 -7.73
N ASN A 7 -7.23 -8.31 -8.46
CA ASN A 7 -8.39 -8.96 -9.07
C ASN A 7 -7.95 -9.90 -10.21
N GLU A 8 -8.85 -10.71 -10.76
CA GLU A 8 -8.49 -11.60 -11.88
C GLU A 8 -8.10 -10.83 -13.15
N ASP A 9 -8.68 -9.65 -13.35
CA ASP A 9 -8.47 -8.78 -14.50
C ASP A 9 -7.69 -7.51 -14.12
N ILE A 10 -6.65 -7.19 -14.89
CA ILE A 10 -5.84 -5.99 -14.72
C ILE A 10 -6.63 -4.71 -15.03
N GLU A 11 -7.62 -4.78 -15.94
CA GLU A 11 -8.45 -3.62 -16.27
C GLU A 11 -9.38 -3.25 -15.09
N ILE A 12 -9.83 -4.25 -14.31
CA ILE A 12 -10.55 -4.02 -13.06
C ILE A 12 -9.65 -3.31 -12.04
N ASP A 13 -8.42 -3.78 -11.86
CA ASP A 13 -7.45 -3.13 -10.97
C ASP A 13 -7.13 -1.70 -11.43
N MET A 14 -7.01 -1.44 -12.73
CA MET A 14 -6.80 -0.10 -13.29
C MET A 14 -7.95 0.83 -12.92
N VAL A 15 -9.20 0.39 -13.13
CA VAL A 15 -10.39 1.17 -12.77
C VAL A 15 -10.44 1.42 -11.27
N ASN A 16 -10.23 0.39 -10.44
CA ASN A 16 -10.26 0.52 -8.98
C ASN A 16 -9.18 1.47 -8.48
N LEU A 17 -7.96 1.40 -9.04
CA LEU A 17 -6.87 2.30 -8.70
C LEU A 17 -7.21 3.76 -9.04
N PHE A 18 -7.75 4.01 -10.24
CA PHE A 18 -8.15 5.36 -10.65
C PHE A 18 -9.28 5.93 -9.81
N VAL A 19 -10.30 5.10 -9.51
CA VAL A 19 -11.41 5.48 -8.64
C VAL A 19 -10.90 5.83 -7.25
N TYR A 20 -10.05 4.98 -6.67
CA TYR A 20 -9.46 5.21 -5.35
C TYR A 20 -8.66 6.52 -5.32
N ILE A 21 -7.73 6.72 -6.27
CA ILE A 21 -6.90 7.93 -6.33
C ILE A 21 -7.78 9.18 -6.45
N ASN A 22 -8.79 9.16 -7.33
CA ASN A 22 -9.69 10.29 -7.51
C ASN A 22 -10.55 10.57 -6.27
N GLN A 23 -11.05 9.53 -5.59
CA GLN A 23 -11.82 9.70 -4.35
C GLN A 23 -10.96 10.24 -3.21
N PHE A 24 -9.77 9.67 -3.02
CA PHE A 24 -8.84 10.10 -1.98
C PHE A 24 -8.37 11.54 -2.21
N THR A 25 -7.95 11.87 -3.43
CA THR A 25 -7.42 13.21 -3.72
C THR A 25 -8.49 14.30 -3.53
N LYS A 26 -9.74 14.02 -3.93
CA LYS A 26 -10.87 14.89 -3.63
C LYS A 26 -11.15 15.02 -2.13
N SER A 27 -11.03 13.95 -1.35
CA SER A 27 -11.33 14.00 0.08
C SER A 27 -10.31 14.84 0.85
N ILE A 28 -9.06 14.92 0.38
CA ILE A 28 -8.04 15.82 0.94
C ILE A 28 -8.06 17.23 0.33
N GLY A 29 -8.97 17.52 -0.61
CA GLY A 29 -9.14 18.84 -1.21
C GLY A 29 -8.25 19.14 -2.42
N GLU A 30 -7.59 18.14 -3.00
CA GLU A 30 -6.84 18.28 -4.25
C GLU A 30 -7.80 18.30 -5.45
N THR A 31 -7.64 19.29 -6.32
CA THR A 31 -8.53 19.52 -7.46
C THR A 31 -7.86 19.27 -8.82
N SER A 32 -6.52 19.25 -8.86
CA SER A 32 -5.74 19.08 -10.08
C SER A 32 -4.67 18.01 -9.85
N VAL A 33 -5.03 16.74 -10.06
CA VAL A 33 -4.09 15.61 -9.98
C VAL A 33 -3.83 15.07 -11.37
N VAL A 34 -2.56 15.07 -11.76
CA VAL A 34 -2.06 14.55 -13.03
C VAL A 34 -1.52 13.15 -12.78
N LEU A 35 -2.30 12.16 -13.22
CA LEU A 35 -1.93 10.74 -13.17
C LEU A 35 -1.45 10.28 -14.54
N ASP A 36 -0.36 9.51 -14.59
CA ASP A 36 0.13 8.85 -15.80
C ASP A 36 -0.45 7.42 -15.89
N PRO A 37 -1.42 7.16 -16.81
CA PRO A 37 -2.04 5.85 -16.93
C PRO A 37 -1.06 4.75 -17.37
N SER A 38 -0.03 5.10 -18.14
CA SER A 38 0.95 4.14 -18.64
C SER A 38 1.78 3.60 -17.48
N LYS A 39 2.18 4.48 -16.55
CA LYS A 39 2.87 4.09 -15.31
C LYS A 39 1.99 3.24 -14.41
N CYS A 40 0.72 3.59 -14.23
CA CYS A 40 -0.23 2.76 -13.48
C CYS A 40 -0.33 1.35 -14.07
N ARG A 41 -0.43 1.24 -15.40
CA ARG A 41 -0.45 -0.06 -16.06
C ARG A 41 0.84 -0.85 -15.85
N LEU A 42 1.99 -0.19 -15.94
CA LEU A 42 3.30 -0.81 -15.66
C LEU A 42 3.41 -1.31 -14.21
N ILE A 43 2.96 -0.53 -13.24
CA ILE A 43 2.89 -0.94 -11.82
C ILE A 43 2.08 -2.23 -11.68
N LEU A 44 0.88 -2.27 -12.28
CA LEU A 44 -0.03 -3.41 -12.17
C LEU A 44 0.50 -4.66 -12.90
N LEU A 45 1.24 -4.50 -14.00
CA LEU A 45 1.93 -5.61 -14.66
C LEU A 45 3.12 -6.10 -13.83
N GLY A 46 3.99 -5.20 -13.39
CA GLY A 46 5.20 -5.52 -12.62
C GLY A 46 4.87 -6.21 -11.31
N MET A 47 3.86 -5.73 -10.58
CA MET A 47 3.46 -6.34 -9.30
C MET A 47 2.90 -7.77 -9.44
N ARG A 48 2.56 -8.19 -10.67
CA ARG A 48 2.04 -9.51 -11.01
C ARG A 48 3.09 -10.46 -11.57
N GLN A 49 3.92 -9.97 -12.49
CA GLN A 49 4.92 -10.77 -13.19
C GLN A 49 6.17 -11.00 -12.34
N ASP A 50 6.55 -10.01 -11.53
CA ASP A 50 7.84 -9.99 -10.82
C ASP A 50 7.67 -10.10 -9.30
N LEU A 51 6.55 -10.64 -8.81
CA LEU A 51 6.34 -10.79 -7.37
C LEU A 51 7.46 -11.68 -6.78
N PRO A 52 8.30 -11.16 -5.86
CA PRO A 52 9.43 -11.90 -5.33
C PRO A 52 8.97 -12.88 -4.22
N HIS A 53 8.20 -13.89 -4.62
CA HIS A 53 7.74 -14.99 -3.78
C HIS A 53 7.96 -16.32 -4.49
N VAL A 54 8.61 -17.26 -3.81
CA VAL A 54 8.96 -18.61 -4.31
C VAL A 54 7.79 -19.47 -4.79
N ASP A 55 6.56 -19.10 -4.44
CA ASP A 55 5.34 -19.88 -4.67
C ASP A 55 4.35 -19.13 -5.59
N GLY A 56 4.78 -18.03 -6.19
CA GLY A 56 3.94 -17.17 -7.02
C GLY A 56 2.92 -16.34 -6.23
N MET A 57 2.02 -15.70 -6.98
CA MET A 57 1.04 -14.75 -6.47
C MET A 57 -0.06 -15.39 -5.63
N ASP A 58 -0.55 -16.56 -6.01
CA ASP A 58 -1.72 -17.19 -5.38
C ASP A 58 -1.45 -17.56 -3.92
N ARG A 59 -0.19 -17.88 -3.60
CA ARG A 59 0.26 -18.27 -2.26
C ARG A 59 0.88 -17.13 -1.47
N ALA A 60 1.05 -15.96 -2.08
CA ALA A 60 1.60 -14.81 -1.37
C ALA A 60 0.58 -14.24 -0.37
N SER A 61 1.05 -13.95 0.85
CA SER A 61 0.24 -13.30 1.87
C SER A 61 -0.23 -11.92 1.40
N CYS A 62 -1.36 -11.45 1.94
CA CYS A 62 -1.87 -10.10 1.70
C CYS A 62 -0.80 -9.02 2.00
N PHE A 63 0.04 -9.21 3.02
CA PHE A 63 1.16 -8.32 3.35
C PHE A 63 2.20 -8.24 2.23
N LYS A 64 2.61 -9.38 1.65
CA LYS A 64 3.56 -9.42 0.53
C LYS A 64 2.99 -8.75 -0.70
N LYS A 65 1.74 -9.11 -1.04
CA LYS A 65 1.00 -8.53 -2.16
C LYS A 65 0.96 -7.00 -2.06
N ILE A 66 0.47 -6.48 -0.94
CA ILE A 66 0.30 -5.04 -0.78
C ILE A 66 1.64 -4.30 -0.66
N ALA A 67 2.65 -4.89 0.00
CA ALA A 67 3.99 -4.30 0.07
C ALA A 67 4.63 -4.21 -1.32
N ASN A 68 4.43 -5.22 -2.18
CA ASN A 68 4.89 -5.19 -3.56
C ASN A 68 4.26 -4.04 -4.34
N PHE A 69 2.93 -3.89 -4.25
CA PHE A 69 2.25 -2.74 -4.85
C PHE A 69 2.84 -1.40 -4.38
N VAL A 70 3.01 -1.22 -3.07
CA VAL A 70 3.52 0.05 -2.50
C VAL A 70 4.87 0.42 -3.08
N VAL A 71 5.81 -0.52 -3.12
CA VAL A 71 7.17 -0.23 -3.62
C VAL A 71 7.17 0.05 -5.14
N TYR A 72 6.35 -0.64 -5.93
CA TYR A 72 6.22 -0.35 -7.36
C TYR A 72 5.58 1.03 -7.59
N PHE A 73 4.49 1.34 -6.88
CA PHE A 73 3.77 2.60 -7.03
C PHE A 73 4.66 3.80 -6.71
N ILE A 74 5.43 3.70 -5.63
CA ILE A 74 6.36 4.75 -5.21
C ILE A 74 7.51 4.91 -6.21
N ALA A 75 8.09 3.80 -6.68
CA ALA A 75 9.24 3.83 -7.59
C ALA A 75 8.88 4.41 -8.96
N GLU A 76 7.72 4.04 -9.51
CA GLU A 76 7.28 4.47 -10.84
C GLU A 76 6.75 5.92 -10.85
N ARG A 77 6.31 6.43 -9.69
CA ARG A 77 5.79 7.80 -9.51
C ARG A 77 4.69 8.15 -10.52
N PRO A 78 3.54 7.47 -10.49
CA PRO A 78 2.46 7.70 -11.45
C PRO A 78 1.77 9.05 -11.27
N ILE A 79 1.77 9.64 -10.07
CA ILE A 79 1.24 10.98 -9.82
C ILE A 79 2.36 12.01 -10.05
N GLN A 80 2.18 12.83 -11.09
CA GLN A 80 3.24 13.69 -11.62
C GLN A 80 3.42 14.99 -10.85
N ASN A 81 2.33 15.54 -10.30
CA ASN A 81 2.39 16.78 -9.52
C ASN A 81 2.26 16.50 -8.02
N PRO A 82 3.03 17.22 -7.17
CA PRO A 82 2.89 17.12 -5.72
C PRO A 82 1.49 17.59 -5.27
N PHE A 83 1.06 17.09 -4.12
CA PHE A 83 -0.10 17.65 -3.42
C PHE A 83 0.27 18.98 -2.76
N SER A 84 -0.72 19.83 -2.57
CA SER A 84 -0.53 21.17 -2.03
C SER A 84 -0.27 21.15 -0.52
N GLU A 85 0.64 22.00 -0.05
CA GLU A 85 0.93 22.15 1.38
C GLU A 85 -0.30 22.48 2.22
N LYS A 86 -1.23 23.27 1.66
CA LYS A 86 -2.51 23.59 2.30
C LYS A 86 -3.32 22.34 2.69
N ASN A 87 -3.27 21.30 1.86
CA ASN A 87 -4.13 20.13 1.99
C ASN A 87 -3.48 19.02 2.84
N ILE A 88 -2.15 18.90 2.83
CA ILE A 88 -1.42 17.84 3.54
C ILE A 88 -0.59 18.33 4.73
N GLY A 89 -0.37 19.63 4.85
CA GLY A 89 0.48 20.26 5.87
C GLY A 89 1.97 20.32 5.49
N GLY A 90 2.68 21.26 6.12
CA GLY A 90 4.07 21.59 5.79
C GLY A 90 5.09 20.48 5.97
N ASP A 91 4.88 19.56 6.91
CA ASP A 91 5.84 18.47 7.16
C ASP A 91 5.86 17.47 6.00
N LEU A 92 4.68 17.13 5.45
CA LEU A 92 4.57 16.23 4.31
C LEU A 92 4.96 16.92 3.00
N ALA A 93 4.60 18.20 2.83
CA ALA A 93 4.86 18.95 1.60
C ALA A 93 6.36 19.15 1.29
N LYS A 94 7.22 19.09 2.31
CA LYS A 94 8.68 19.15 2.15
C LYS A 94 9.28 17.89 1.52
N LEU A 95 8.56 16.77 1.55
CA LEU A 95 9.06 15.48 1.05
C LEU A 95 8.84 15.40 -0.46
N SER A 96 9.86 14.97 -1.20
CA SER A 96 9.94 15.11 -2.67
C SER A 96 8.95 14.25 -3.47
N ASN A 97 8.48 13.15 -2.89
CA ASN A 97 7.59 12.17 -3.53
C ASN A 97 6.37 11.85 -2.65
N HIS A 98 5.97 12.77 -1.78
CA HIS A 98 4.92 12.54 -0.78
C HIS A 98 3.61 12.08 -1.39
N GLN A 99 3.23 12.58 -2.57
CA GLN A 99 1.95 12.27 -3.21
C GLN A 99 1.83 10.77 -3.54
N ASN A 100 2.92 10.17 -4.05
CA ASN A 100 2.92 8.76 -4.38
C ASN A 100 3.04 7.89 -3.12
N SER A 101 3.86 8.30 -2.15
CA SER A 101 4.00 7.60 -0.86
C SER A 101 2.72 7.63 -0.03
N ILE A 102 2.01 8.77 0.00
CA ILE A 102 0.73 8.93 0.69
C ILE A 102 -0.31 7.99 0.07
N ILE A 103 -0.50 8.06 -1.25
CA ILE A 103 -1.48 7.21 -1.94
C ILE A 103 -1.15 5.73 -1.75
N ALA A 104 0.12 5.34 -1.94
CA ALA A 104 0.54 3.96 -1.77
C ALA A 104 0.27 3.44 -0.35
N LEU A 105 0.64 4.22 0.67
CA LEU A 105 0.41 3.84 2.07
C LEU A 105 -1.10 3.77 2.40
N GLN A 106 -1.91 4.69 1.89
CA GLN A 106 -3.35 4.68 2.14
C GLN A 106 -4.05 3.49 1.47
N ILE A 107 -3.69 3.17 0.22
CA ILE A 107 -4.13 1.94 -0.43
C ILE A 107 -3.69 0.71 0.37
N ALA A 108 -2.48 0.72 0.95
CA ALA A 108 -2.04 -0.39 1.78
C ALA A 108 -2.85 -0.56 3.07
N ILE A 109 -3.13 0.53 3.76
CA ILE A 109 -3.93 0.52 4.98
C ILE A 109 -5.36 0.06 4.67
N ASP A 110 -5.97 0.61 3.63
CA ASP A 110 -7.36 0.31 3.27
C ASP A 110 -7.49 -1.08 2.64
N GLY A 111 -6.50 -1.51 1.85
CA GLY A 111 -6.46 -2.83 1.22
C GLY A 111 -6.16 -3.96 2.20
N LEU A 112 -5.50 -3.67 3.33
CA LEU A 112 -5.33 -4.65 4.42
C LEU A 112 -6.57 -4.72 5.32
N HIS A 113 -7.35 -3.65 5.42
CA HIS A 113 -8.58 -3.69 6.20
C HIS A 113 -9.64 -4.57 5.51
N GLY A 114 -10.06 -5.63 6.19
CA GLY A 114 -10.93 -6.69 5.66
C GLY A 114 -10.17 -7.79 4.91
N ALA A 115 -8.86 -7.68 4.72
CA ALA A 115 -8.11 -8.74 4.06
C ALA A 115 -8.04 -10.01 4.93
N THR A 116 -7.96 -11.16 4.26
CA THR A 116 -7.86 -12.46 4.91
C THR A 116 -6.40 -12.92 5.01
N ILE A 117 -5.99 -13.34 6.20
CA ILE A 117 -4.72 -14.00 6.48
C ILE A 117 -4.99 -15.51 6.51
N TYR A 118 -4.39 -16.23 5.58
CA TYR A 118 -4.44 -17.69 5.54
C TYR A 118 -3.24 -18.25 6.32
N ARG A 119 -3.48 -18.89 7.47
CA ARG A 119 -2.42 -19.51 8.29
C ARG A 119 -2.09 -20.93 7.82
N ASN A 120 -3.12 -21.66 7.43
CA ASN A 120 -3.07 -23.00 6.86
C ASN A 120 -4.37 -23.27 6.09
N GLU A 121 -4.53 -24.44 5.48
CA GLU A 121 -5.72 -24.79 4.67
C GLU A 121 -7.05 -24.73 5.43
N LYS A 122 -7.04 -24.67 6.78
CA LYS A 122 -8.24 -24.75 7.63
C LYS A 122 -8.50 -23.49 8.45
N GLU A 123 -7.52 -22.59 8.54
CA GLU A 123 -7.58 -21.42 9.40
C GLU A 123 -7.30 -20.14 8.61
N SER A 124 -8.34 -19.31 8.53
CA SER A 124 -8.30 -17.99 7.94
C SER A 124 -8.77 -16.95 8.96
N LEU A 125 -8.04 -15.84 9.08
CA LEU A 125 -8.40 -14.73 9.94
C LEU A 125 -8.63 -13.47 9.11
N GLU A 126 -9.69 -12.74 9.42
CA GLU A 126 -9.98 -11.46 8.78
C GLU A 126 -9.38 -10.31 9.62
N ILE A 127 -8.75 -9.36 8.94
CA ILE A 127 -8.24 -8.13 9.55
C ILE A 127 -9.43 -7.16 9.76
N LYS A 128 -9.96 -7.10 10.97
CA LYS A 128 -11.20 -6.37 11.29
C LYS A 128 -10.98 -4.90 11.62
N THR A 129 -9.81 -4.56 12.13
CA THR A 129 -9.47 -3.20 12.55
C THR A 129 -8.50 -2.59 11.56
N ARG A 130 -8.83 -1.41 11.05
CA ARG A 130 -7.96 -0.62 10.18
C ARG A 130 -6.67 -0.24 10.91
N ILE A 131 -5.54 -0.20 10.20
CA ILE A 131 -4.27 0.28 10.77
C ILE A 131 -4.41 1.75 11.18
N GLU A 132 -3.97 2.07 12.40
CA GLU A 132 -3.91 3.42 12.94
C GLU A 132 -2.47 3.82 13.29
N LEU A 133 -2.10 5.03 12.92
CA LEU A 133 -0.77 5.60 13.11
C LEU A 133 -0.88 6.95 13.81
N SER A 134 0.06 7.26 14.70
CA SER A 134 0.19 8.63 15.19
C SER A 134 0.61 9.54 14.05
N LYS A 135 0.28 10.84 14.13
CA LYS A 135 0.70 11.84 13.13
C LYS A 135 2.21 11.79 12.87
N HIS A 136 3.00 11.71 13.95
CA HIS A 136 4.46 11.61 13.85
C HIS A 136 4.91 10.35 13.10
N SER A 137 4.39 9.17 13.48
CA SER A 137 4.75 7.91 12.80
C SER A 137 4.33 7.92 11.34
N TYR A 138 3.19 8.54 11.01
CA TYR A 138 2.72 8.67 9.64
C TYR A 138 3.70 9.49 8.80
N VAL A 139 4.14 10.66 9.28
CA VAL A 139 5.11 11.51 8.57
C VAL A 139 6.44 10.77 8.37
N ASP A 140 6.97 10.15 9.43
CA ASP A 140 8.24 9.41 9.35
C ASP A 140 8.17 8.22 8.38
N LEU A 141 7.01 7.56 8.30
CA LEU A 141 6.77 6.50 7.33
C LEU A 141 6.74 7.05 5.90
N ILE A 142 6.05 8.17 5.65
CA ILE A 142 6.06 8.80 4.31
C ILE A 142 7.47 9.22 3.91
N ASP A 143 8.24 9.81 4.83
CA ASP A 143 9.64 10.18 4.61
C ASP A 143 10.50 8.97 4.25
N SER A 144 10.40 7.90 5.05
CA SER A 144 11.12 6.65 4.80
C SER A 144 10.73 5.99 3.47
N LEU A 145 9.47 6.10 3.08
CA LEU A 145 8.93 5.49 1.87
C LEU A 145 9.25 6.28 0.60
N GLN A 146 9.62 7.57 0.65
CA GLN A 146 9.68 8.41 -0.55
C GLN A 146 10.68 7.94 -1.63
N THR A 147 11.65 7.10 -1.26
CA THR A 147 12.67 6.49 -2.13
C THR A 147 12.56 4.97 -2.24
N ALA A 148 11.46 4.37 -1.76
CA ALA A 148 11.32 2.93 -1.69
C ALA A 148 11.36 2.26 -3.08
N THR A 149 12.09 1.14 -3.17
CA THR A 149 12.12 0.26 -4.35
C THR A 149 11.91 -1.19 -3.94
N VAL A 150 11.54 -2.05 -4.90
CA VAL A 150 11.35 -3.49 -4.69
C VAL A 150 12.61 -4.13 -4.08
N GLN A 151 13.80 -3.78 -4.60
CA GLN A 151 15.06 -4.40 -4.21
C GLN A 151 15.45 -4.08 -2.77
N THR A 152 15.06 -2.91 -2.27
CA THR A 152 15.55 -2.37 -1.00
C THR A 152 14.52 -2.43 0.12
N HIS A 153 13.24 -2.25 -0.19
CA HIS A 153 12.20 -2.03 0.83
C HIS A 153 11.13 -3.13 0.88
N TYR A 154 10.98 -3.97 -0.15
CA TYR A 154 9.88 -4.96 -0.20
C TYR A 154 9.80 -5.85 1.05
N LYS A 155 10.93 -6.46 1.45
CA LYS A 155 10.95 -7.41 2.58
C LYS A 155 10.67 -6.69 3.91
N LEU A 156 11.30 -5.55 4.13
CA LEU A 156 11.13 -4.78 5.36
C LEU A 156 9.70 -4.22 5.46
N LEU A 157 9.16 -3.70 4.36
CA LEU A 157 7.79 -3.19 4.31
C LEU A 157 6.76 -4.29 4.53
N THR A 158 6.98 -5.49 3.98
CA THR A 158 6.13 -6.66 4.25
C THR A 158 6.04 -6.93 5.74
N ILE A 159 7.19 -6.99 6.43
CA ILE A 159 7.25 -7.24 7.88
C ILE A 159 6.62 -6.09 8.65
N LEU A 160 6.91 -4.84 8.28
CA LEU A 160 6.35 -3.66 8.93
C LEU A 160 4.81 -3.64 8.88
N LEU A 161 4.23 -3.85 7.70
CA LEU A 161 2.78 -3.88 7.52
C LEU A 161 2.14 -5.02 8.31
N GLU A 162 2.78 -6.19 8.33
CA GLU A 162 2.37 -7.32 9.16
C GLU A 162 2.35 -6.96 10.65
N GLN A 163 3.42 -6.33 11.17
CA GLN A 163 3.48 -5.91 12.57
C GLN A 163 2.47 -4.80 12.90
N LEU A 164 2.21 -3.87 11.98
CA LEU A 164 1.19 -2.83 12.16
C LEU A 164 -0.22 -3.44 12.23
N VAL A 165 -0.50 -4.47 11.44
CA VAL A 165 -1.75 -5.23 11.55
C VAL A 165 -1.83 -5.97 12.87
N TYR A 166 -0.78 -6.67 13.31
CA TYR A 166 -0.82 -7.38 14.60
C TYR A 166 -1.01 -6.44 15.80
N LYS A 167 -0.43 -5.24 15.75
CA LYS A 167 -0.64 -4.21 16.77
C LYS A 167 -2.12 -3.81 16.90
N THR A 168 -2.85 -3.74 15.79
CA THR A 168 -4.25 -3.31 15.74
C THR A 168 -5.25 -4.47 15.76
N ASN A 169 -4.78 -5.68 15.43
CA ASN A 169 -5.53 -6.93 15.38
C ASN A 169 -4.73 -8.04 16.08
N PRO A 170 -4.64 -8.05 17.43
CA PRO A 170 -3.79 -9.00 18.16
C PRO A 170 -4.12 -10.47 17.88
N ASP A 171 -5.39 -10.78 17.61
CA ASP A 171 -5.84 -12.15 17.29
C ASP A 171 -5.21 -12.70 16.00
N CYS A 172 -4.81 -11.81 15.08
CA CYS A 172 -4.13 -12.17 13.84
C CYS A 172 -2.67 -12.58 14.04
N GLN A 173 -2.06 -12.23 15.18
CA GLN A 173 -0.64 -12.41 15.43
C GLN A 173 -0.24 -13.90 15.54
N TYR A 174 0.85 -14.27 14.87
CA TYR A 174 1.48 -15.59 15.03
C TYR A 174 2.09 -15.77 16.43
N PRO A 175 2.33 -17.02 16.88
CA PRO A 175 3.02 -17.27 18.15
C PRO A 175 4.31 -16.47 18.29
N VAL A 176 4.44 -15.77 19.42
CA VAL A 176 5.60 -14.92 19.69
C VAL A 176 6.83 -15.74 20.09
N MET A 177 7.98 -15.41 19.52
CA MET A 177 9.27 -15.89 20.02
C MET A 177 9.78 -14.89 21.06
N ARG A 178 10.13 -15.37 22.26
CA ARG A 178 10.80 -14.55 23.28
C ARG A 178 12.30 -14.57 22.98
N LEU A 179 12.83 -13.42 22.59
CA LEU A 179 14.25 -13.17 22.31
C LEU A 179 15.00 -12.76 23.58
#